data_AF-A0AAD4FFC9-F1
#
_entry.id   AF-A0AAD4FFC9-F1
#
_cell.length_a   1.000
_cell.length_b   1.000
_cell.length_c   1.000
_cell.angle_alpha   90.00
_cell.angle_beta   90.00
_cell.angle_gamma   90.00
#
_symmetry.space_group_name_H-M   'P 1'
#
loop_
_entity.id
_entity.type
_entity.pdbx_description
1 polymer ?
#
loop_
_entity_poly.entity_id
_entity_poly.type
_entity_poly.pdbx_seq_one_letter_code
_entity_poly.pdbx_strand_id
1 'polypeptide(L)'
;MDAAPNCAICNAPPYPECSCESERLQIAVKQAEQRAMDERMAEIRDWVINHARQHILNAFERLTSIRKQAHSSYLASLPNYEVYMRYSGHPPLHPMYISTLQTQIAEAHAELKRGIDADWRASVLRYPEVLDYFYSLVELKLPDDRSREVVEPPFAAAGYADIGYRVKEKKKKRRDRGEREGSVPQMHVALNRVMRGGPPPVPTPPIHHNGSYPRPPEPYEY
;
A
#
# COMPACT_ATOMS: atom_id res chain seq x y z
N MET A 1 2.24 17.70 46.25
CA MET A 1 0.89 17.75 45.65
C MET A 1 0.91 16.79 44.48
N ASP A 2 0.09 15.74 44.53
CA ASP A 2 -0.09 14.83 43.40
C ASP A 2 -0.80 15.60 42.27
N ALA A 3 -0.01 15.97 41.26
CA ALA A 3 -0.46 16.74 40.10
C ALA A 3 -0.86 15.83 38.92
N ALA A 4 -1.01 14.52 39.16
CA ALA A 4 -1.39 13.58 38.12
C ALA A 4 -2.86 13.81 37.72
N PRO A 5 -3.16 13.94 36.42
CA PRO A 5 -4.52 14.22 35.95
C PRO A 5 -5.42 12.99 36.10
N ASN A 6 -6.72 13.24 36.30
CA ASN A 6 -7.73 12.20 36.14
C ASN A 6 -7.80 11.75 34.68
N CYS A 7 -8.30 10.53 34.45
CA CYS A 7 -8.49 10.00 33.10
C CYS A 7 -9.38 10.93 32.25
N ALA A 8 -8.91 11.33 31.07
CA ALA A 8 -9.63 12.22 30.15
C ALA A 8 -10.89 11.60 29.53
N ILE A 9 -11.12 10.29 29.72
CA ILE A 9 -12.24 9.54 29.13
C ILE A 9 -13.34 9.29 30.16
N CYS A 10 -12.99 8.82 31.35
CA CYS A 10 -13.94 8.42 32.39
C CYS A 10 -13.80 9.25 33.69
N ASN A 11 -12.83 10.16 33.77
CA ASN A 11 -12.52 11.00 34.94
C ASN A 11 -12.14 10.22 36.21
N ALA A 12 -11.73 8.95 36.08
CA ALA A 12 -11.19 8.16 37.18
C ALA A 12 -9.88 8.76 37.70
N PRO A 13 -9.57 8.60 39.01
CA PRO A 13 -8.32 9.08 39.58
C PRO A 13 -7.09 8.37 38.95
N PRO A 14 -5.88 8.95 39.07
CA PRO A 14 -4.67 8.40 38.47
C PRO A 14 -4.28 7.01 39.00
N TYR A 15 -4.68 6.70 40.23
CA TYR A 15 -4.45 5.40 40.85
C TYR A 15 -5.77 4.77 41.29
N PRO A 16 -6.03 3.49 40.98
CA PRO A 16 -5.22 2.64 40.10
C PRO A 16 -5.25 3.10 38.64
N GLU A 17 -4.24 2.71 37.86
CA GLU A 17 -4.12 3.11 36.46
C GLU A 17 -5.32 2.62 35.63
N CYS A 18 -5.93 3.52 34.86
CA CYS A 18 -7.13 3.26 34.06
C CYS A 18 -6.76 2.98 32.60
N SER A 19 -7.35 1.97 31.96
CA SER A 19 -7.02 1.56 30.59
C SER A 19 -7.65 2.45 29.49
N CYS A 20 -8.65 3.28 29.80
CA CYS A 20 -9.47 3.96 28.79
C CYS A 20 -8.69 4.84 27.81
N GLU A 21 -7.66 5.54 28.27
CA GLU A 21 -6.83 6.38 27.38
C GLU A 21 -5.97 5.53 26.44
N SER A 22 -5.37 4.45 26.95
CA SER A 22 -4.57 3.53 26.16
C SER A 22 -5.40 2.82 25.08
N GLU A 23 -6.61 2.37 25.41
CA GLU A 23 -7.55 1.75 24.47
C GLU A 23 -7.97 2.74 23.39
N ARG A 24 -8.28 3.99 23.78
CA ARG A 24 -8.68 5.01 22.80
C ARG A 24 -7.53 5.41 21.89
N LEU A 25 -6.29 5.44 22.40
CA LEU A 25 -5.09 5.64 21.58
C LEU A 25 -4.91 4.50 20.58
N GLN A 26 -5.06 3.24 21.00
CA GLN A 26 -4.96 2.08 20.10
C GLN A 26 -5.99 2.15 18.96
N ILE A 27 -7.24 2.54 19.27
CA ILE A 27 -8.28 2.75 18.25
C ILE A 27 -7.88 3.87 17.28
N ALA A 28 -7.41 5.01 17.80
CA ALA A 28 -6.99 6.13 16.98
C ALA A 28 -5.80 5.78 16.05
N VAL A 29 -4.84 5.00 16.55
CA VAL A 29 -3.71 4.48 15.75
C VAL A 29 -4.24 3.60 14.62
N LYS A 30 -5.11 2.64 14.91
CA LYS A 30 -5.68 1.76 13.88
C LYS A 30 -6.44 2.53 12.80
N GLN A 31 -7.21 3.55 13.18
CA GLN A 31 -7.92 4.42 12.24
C GLN A 31 -6.97 5.31 11.41
N ALA A 32 -5.87 5.76 11.99
CA ALA A 32 -4.86 6.53 11.29
C ALA A 32 -4.06 5.66 10.31
N GLU A 33 -3.66 4.46 10.74
CA GLU A 33 -2.99 3.45 9.91
C GLU A 33 -3.84 3.10 8.70
N GLN A 34 -5.12 2.77 8.91
CA GLN A 34 -6.04 2.43 7.83
C GLN A 34 -6.10 3.54 6.78
N ARG A 35 -6.28 4.81 7.20
CA ARG A 35 -6.35 5.95 6.27
C ARG A 35 -5.03 6.24 5.56
N ALA A 36 -3.90 6.00 6.20
CA ALA A 36 -2.59 6.36 5.66
C ALA A 36 -1.95 5.24 4.83
N MET A 37 -2.24 3.98 5.14
CA MET A 37 -1.54 2.82 4.60
C MET A 37 -2.38 1.94 3.68
N ASP A 38 -3.72 1.90 3.80
CA ASP A 38 -4.54 1.00 2.99
C ASP A 38 -4.36 1.22 1.48
N GLU A 39 -4.44 2.48 1.03
CA GLU A 39 -4.28 2.85 -0.38
C GLU A 39 -2.88 2.50 -0.89
N ARG A 40 -1.84 2.82 -0.10
CA ARG A 40 -0.45 2.49 -0.44
C ARG A 40 -0.22 0.98 -0.53
N MET A 41 -0.77 0.21 0.41
CA MET A 41 -0.67 -1.24 0.39
C MET A 41 -1.44 -1.86 -0.77
N ALA A 42 -2.55 -1.25 -1.20
CA ALA A 42 -3.27 -1.66 -2.40
C ALA A 42 -2.42 -1.43 -3.67
N GLU A 43 -1.84 -0.24 -3.83
CA GLU A 43 -0.94 0.06 -4.95
C GLU A 43 0.25 -0.89 -5.01
N ILE A 44 0.90 -1.14 -3.87
CA ILE A 44 2.01 -2.10 -3.77
C ILE A 44 1.56 -3.50 -4.21
N ARG A 45 0.40 -3.96 -3.71
CA ARG A 45 -0.13 -5.29 -4.05
C ARG A 45 -0.39 -5.41 -5.55
N ASP A 46 -1.03 -4.42 -6.15
CA ASP A 46 -1.33 -4.41 -7.58
C ASP A 46 -0.06 -4.39 -8.43
N TRP A 47 0.94 -3.59 -8.01
CA TRP A 47 2.25 -3.57 -8.66
C TRP A 47 2.92 -4.94 -8.59
N VAL A 48 3.00 -5.55 -7.40
CA VAL A 48 3.62 -6.88 -7.22
C VAL A 48 2.91 -7.95 -8.03
N ILE A 49 1.57 -7.99 -8.01
CA ILE A 49 0.76 -8.97 -8.76
C ILE A 49 1.04 -8.85 -10.26
N ASN A 50 1.05 -7.64 -10.80
CA ASN A 50 1.28 -7.42 -12.22
C ASN A 50 2.67 -7.89 -12.65
N HIS A 51 3.70 -7.55 -11.88
CA HIS A 51 5.08 -7.92 -12.21
C HIS A 51 5.33 -9.42 -12.03
N ALA A 52 4.81 -10.02 -10.95
CA ALA A 52 4.89 -11.46 -10.72
C ALA A 52 4.20 -12.24 -11.85
N ARG A 53 2.98 -11.84 -12.23
CA ARG A 53 2.25 -12.46 -13.34
C ARG A 53 3.03 -12.35 -14.65
N GLN A 54 3.54 -11.18 -14.99
CA GLN A 54 4.33 -10.99 -16.21
C GLN A 54 5.60 -11.85 -16.20
N HIS A 55 6.32 -11.92 -15.07
CA HIS A 55 7.51 -12.77 -14.95
C HIS A 55 7.20 -14.25 -15.22
N ILE A 56 6.12 -14.78 -14.62
CA ILE A 56 5.69 -16.16 -14.80
C ILE A 56 5.25 -16.42 -16.26
N LEU A 57 4.46 -15.53 -16.86
CA LEU A 57 4.04 -15.65 -18.25
C LEU A 57 5.24 -15.65 -19.21
N ASN A 58 6.18 -14.72 -19.05
CA ASN A 58 7.38 -14.65 -19.89
C ASN A 58 8.27 -15.89 -19.75
N ALA A 59 8.31 -16.52 -18.56
CA ALA A 59 9.02 -17.78 -18.37
C ALA A 59 8.29 -18.94 -19.07
N PHE A 60 6.97 -19.03 -18.92
CA PHE A 60 6.15 -20.05 -19.55
C PHE A 60 6.15 -19.97 -21.08
N GLU A 61 6.12 -18.76 -21.64
CA GLU A 61 6.19 -18.55 -23.09
C GLU A 61 7.51 -19.07 -23.68
N ARG A 62 8.63 -18.86 -22.97
CA ARG A 62 9.94 -19.42 -23.38
C ARG A 62 9.93 -20.94 -23.40
N LEU A 63 9.41 -21.58 -22.34
CA LEU A 63 9.30 -23.04 -22.27
C LEU A 63 8.39 -23.60 -23.38
N THR A 64 7.23 -22.97 -23.57
CA THR A 64 6.27 -23.35 -24.61
C THR A 64 6.86 -23.19 -26.01
N SER A 65 7.61 -22.12 -26.26
CA SER A 65 8.30 -21.90 -27.54
C SER A 65 9.30 -23.01 -27.84
N ILE A 66 10.15 -23.36 -26.87
CA ILE A 66 11.13 -24.45 -26.99
C ILE A 66 10.42 -25.78 -27.29
N ARG A 67 9.34 -26.12 -26.58
CA ARG A 67 8.59 -27.36 -26.84
C ARG A 67 7.93 -27.39 -28.21
N LYS A 68 7.33 -26.27 -28.64
CA LYS A 68 6.72 -26.19 -29.98
C LYS A 68 7.76 -26.38 -31.08
N GLN A 69 8.96 -25.83 -30.90
CA GLN A 69 10.08 -26.03 -31.83
C GLN A 69 10.58 -27.48 -31.83
N ALA A 70 10.72 -28.11 -30.66
CA ALA A 70 11.10 -29.51 -30.56
C ALA A 70 10.04 -30.43 -31.20
N HIS A 71 8.76 -30.14 -30.97
CA HIS A 71 7.63 -30.86 -31.56
C HIS A 71 7.59 -30.73 -33.08
N SER A 72 7.76 -29.52 -33.63
CA SER A 72 7.81 -29.33 -35.09
C SER A 72 9.00 -30.07 -35.72
N SER A 73 10.16 -30.04 -35.05
CA SER A 73 11.36 -30.77 -35.50
C SER A 73 11.13 -32.29 -35.47
N TYR A 74 10.46 -32.80 -34.43
CA TYR A 74 10.10 -34.22 -34.33
C TYR A 74 9.14 -34.63 -35.45
N LEU A 75 8.07 -33.87 -35.69
CA LEU A 75 7.12 -34.17 -36.76
C LEU A 75 7.82 -34.16 -38.13
N ALA A 76 8.70 -33.18 -38.39
CA ALA A 76 9.48 -33.12 -39.62
C ALA A 76 10.41 -34.34 -39.81
N SER A 77 10.81 -35.00 -38.73
CA SER A 77 11.64 -36.22 -38.78
C SER A 77 10.85 -37.52 -39.02
N LEU A 78 9.52 -37.48 -38.90
CA LEU A 78 8.69 -38.67 -39.06
C LEU A 78 8.71 -39.18 -40.51
N PRO A 79 8.76 -40.52 -40.73
CA PRO A 79 8.72 -41.09 -42.07
C PRO A 79 7.45 -40.66 -42.82
N ASN A 80 7.60 -40.25 -44.08
CA ASN A 80 6.50 -39.83 -44.96
C ASN A 80 5.72 -38.59 -44.49
N TYR A 81 6.18 -37.87 -43.45
CA TYR A 81 5.48 -36.68 -42.96
C TYR A 81 5.45 -35.54 -43.98
N GLU A 82 6.55 -35.30 -44.70
CA GLU A 82 6.60 -34.28 -45.75
C GLU A 82 5.58 -34.56 -46.86
N VAL A 83 5.47 -35.83 -47.30
CA VAL A 83 4.49 -36.28 -48.30
C VAL A 83 3.08 -36.12 -47.74
N TYR A 84 2.85 -36.54 -46.51
CA TYR A 84 1.55 -36.38 -45.84
C TYR A 84 1.09 -34.92 -45.81
N MET A 85 1.98 -33.97 -45.47
CA MET A 85 1.68 -32.54 -45.46
C MET A 85 1.46 -31.97 -46.87
N ARG A 86 2.24 -32.40 -47.86
CA ARG A 86 2.12 -31.95 -49.26
C ARG A 86 0.76 -32.29 -49.89
N TYR A 87 0.17 -33.41 -49.49
CA TYR A 87 -1.13 -33.87 -49.96
C TYR A 87 -2.26 -33.59 -48.95
N SER A 88 -2.10 -32.60 -48.07
CA SER A 88 -3.13 -32.17 -47.12
C SER A 88 -3.72 -33.30 -46.27
N GLY A 89 -2.90 -34.29 -45.89
CA GLY A 89 -3.32 -35.45 -45.10
C GLY A 89 -3.91 -36.61 -45.89
N HIS A 90 -3.96 -36.52 -47.23
CA HIS A 90 -4.45 -37.58 -48.12
C HIS A 90 -3.38 -38.02 -49.14
N PRO A 91 -2.19 -38.47 -48.70
CA PRO A 91 -1.13 -38.87 -49.61
C PRO A 91 -1.48 -40.21 -50.32
N PRO A 92 -1.01 -40.42 -51.57
CA PRO A 92 -1.19 -41.68 -52.29
C PRO A 92 -0.21 -42.75 -51.77
N LEU A 93 -0.29 -43.06 -50.48
CA LEU A 93 0.52 -44.06 -49.78
C LEU A 93 -0.35 -45.26 -49.39
N HIS A 94 0.28 -46.40 -49.14
CA HIS A 94 -0.45 -47.58 -48.66
C HIS A 94 -1.15 -47.27 -47.32
N PRO A 95 -2.42 -47.68 -47.11
CA PRO A 95 -3.21 -47.31 -45.93
C PRO A 95 -2.54 -47.58 -44.58
N MET A 96 -1.75 -48.65 -44.47
CA MET A 96 -1.02 -48.97 -43.24
C MET A 96 0.04 -47.93 -42.83
N TYR A 97 0.75 -47.34 -43.80
CA TYR A 97 1.72 -46.28 -43.50
C TYR A 97 1.01 -44.99 -43.08
N ILE A 98 -0.17 -44.72 -43.66
CA ILE A 98 -1.00 -43.57 -43.30
C ILE A 98 -1.52 -43.72 -41.87
N SER A 99 -2.09 -44.88 -41.52
CA SER A 99 -2.62 -45.11 -40.17
C SER A 99 -1.53 -45.02 -39.10
N THR A 100 -0.35 -45.62 -39.36
CA THR A 100 0.78 -45.56 -38.43
C THR A 100 1.27 -44.13 -38.24
N LEU A 101 1.42 -43.36 -39.32
CA LEU A 101 1.82 -41.95 -39.26
C LEU A 101 0.79 -41.10 -38.51
N GLN A 102 -0.50 -41.32 -38.75
CA GLN A 102 -1.57 -40.61 -38.03
C GLN A 102 -1.54 -40.89 -36.53
N THR A 103 -1.32 -42.15 -36.12
CA THR A 103 -1.13 -42.51 -34.71
C THR A 103 0.07 -41.78 -34.12
N GLN A 104 1.21 -41.77 -34.79
CA GLN A 104 2.42 -41.07 -34.31
C GLN A 104 2.20 -39.55 -34.18
N ILE A 105 1.51 -38.93 -35.14
CA ILE A 105 1.16 -37.51 -35.07
C ILE A 105 0.23 -37.24 -33.89
N ALA A 106 -0.81 -38.07 -33.70
CA ALA A 106 -1.75 -37.92 -32.60
C ALA A 106 -1.08 -38.07 -31.23
N GLU A 107 -0.21 -39.07 -31.07
CA GLU A 107 0.58 -39.27 -29.86
C GLU A 107 1.52 -38.09 -29.58
N ALA A 108 2.19 -37.58 -30.62
CA ALA A 108 3.08 -36.43 -30.49
C ALA A 108 2.33 -35.15 -30.07
N HIS A 109 1.12 -34.93 -30.59
CA HIS A 109 0.27 -33.81 -30.17
C HIS A 109 -0.20 -33.97 -28.71
N ALA A 110 -0.57 -35.19 -28.30
CA ALA A 110 -0.94 -35.47 -26.92
C ALA A 110 0.24 -35.25 -25.95
N GLU A 111 1.45 -35.66 -26.34
CA GLU A 111 2.67 -35.41 -25.56
C GLU A 111 2.98 -33.91 -25.45
N LEU A 112 2.90 -33.16 -26.56
CA LEU A 112 3.09 -31.71 -26.53
C LEU A 112 2.12 -31.04 -25.54
N LYS A 113 0.83 -31.43 -25.58
CA LYS A 113 -0.18 -30.88 -24.68
C LYS A 113 0.15 -31.19 -23.22
N ARG A 114 0.49 -32.45 -22.89
CA ARG A 114 0.89 -32.85 -21.53
C ARG A 114 2.13 -32.09 -21.05
N GLY A 115 3.12 -31.88 -21.93
CA GLY A 115 4.31 -31.10 -21.62
C GLY A 115 4.02 -29.63 -21.34
N ILE A 116 3.15 -28.99 -22.14
CA ILE A 116 2.71 -27.61 -21.91
C ILE A 116 1.96 -27.49 -20.58
N ASP A 117 1.08 -28.44 -20.25
CA ASP A 117 0.35 -28.44 -18.98
C ASP A 117 1.28 -28.61 -17.77
N ALA A 118 2.32 -29.44 -17.91
CA ALA A 118 3.34 -29.62 -16.89
C ALA A 118 4.17 -28.34 -16.67
N ASP A 119 4.56 -27.66 -17.74
CA ASP A 119 5.26 -26.37 -17.66
C ASP A 119 4.42 -25.28 -17.01
N TRP A 120 3.13 -25.23 -17.34
CA TRP A 120 2.23 -24.27 -16.74
C TRP A 120 2.15 -24.50 -15.23
N ARG A 121 1.95 -25.74 -14.80
CA ARG A 121 1.95 -26.11 -13.37
C ARG A 121 3.27 -25.71 -12.70
N ALA A 122 4.40 -26.07 -13.29
CA ALA A 122 5.72 -25.73 -12.75
C ALA A 122 5.94 -24.21 -12.66
N SER A 123 5.44 -23.45 -13.63
CA SER A 123 5.55 -21.99 -13.64
C SER A 123 4.70 -21.37 -12.52
N VAL A 124 3.46 -21.82 -12.33
CA VAL A 124 2.57 -21.33 -11.25
C VAL A 124 3.10 -21.67 -9.86
N LEU A 125 3.74 -22.83 -9.68
CA LEU A 125 4.33 -23.21 -8.38
C LEU A 125 5.44 -22.27 -7.92
N ARG A 126 5.99 -21.42 -8.80
CA ARG A 126 7.02 -20.43 -8.47
C ARG A 126 6.47 -19.10 -7.94
N TYR A 127 5.14 -18.96 -7.80
CA TYR A 127 4.56 -17.71 -7.30
C TYR A 127 5.12 -17.28 -5.94
N PRO A 128 5.28 -18.16 -4.92
CA PRO A 128 5.79 -17.74 -3.62
C PRO A 128 7.13 -17.01 -3.71
N GLU A 129 8.14 -17.62 -4.37
CA GLU A 129 9.47 -17.01 -4.45
C GLU A 129 9.49 -15.74 -5.32
N VAL A 130 8.66 -15.71 -6.37
CA VAL A 130 8.55 -14.54 -7.25
C VAL A 130 7.87 -13.38 -6.53
N LEU A 131 6.82 -13.64 -5.75
CA LEU A 131 6.15 -12.65 -4.94
C LEU A 131 7.09 -12.10 -3.86
N ASP A 132 7.81 -12.98 -3.15
CA ASP A 132 8.80 -12.57 -2.14
C ASP A 132 9.87 -11.65 -2.75
N TYR A 133 10.38 -11.99 -3.93
CA TYR A 133 11.32 -11.13 -4.65
C TYR A 133 10.73 -9.75 -4.95
N PHE A 134 9.54 -9.67 -5.54
CA PHE A 134 8.95 -8.37 -5.88
C PHE A 134 8.57 -7.55 -4.65
N TYR A 135 8.12 -8.18 -3.55
CA TYR A 135 7.92 -7.49 -2.28
C TYR A 135 9.24 -6.98 -1.69
N SER A 136 10.36 -7.70 -1.86
CA SER A 136 11.68 -7.25 -1.39
C SER A 136 12.19 -5.98 -2.08
N LEU A 137 11.64 -5.63 -3.25
CA LEU A 137 11.97 -4.40 -3.97
C LEU A 137 11.24 -3.17 -3.42
N VAL A 138 10.22 -3.36 -2.58
CA VAL A 138 9.42 -2.27 -2.02
C VAL A 138 10.16 -1.69 -0.82
N GLU A 139 10.50 -0.40 -0.89
CA GLU A 139 11.21 0.30 0.19
C GLU A 139 10.29 1.31 0.89
N LEU A 140 10.14 1.19 2.22
CA LEU A 140 9.47 2.17 3.07
C LEU A 140 10.50 2.95 3.88
N LYS A 141 10.53 4.27 3.71
CA LYS A 141 11.43 5.16 4.45
C LYS A 141 10.67 5.94 5.51
N LEU A 142 11.10 5.81 6.75
CA LEU A 142 10.65 6.64 7.84
C LEU A 142 11.56 7.88 7.96
N PRO A 143 11.00 9.05 8.28
CA PRO A 143 11.80 10.22 8.58
C PRO A 143 12.60 10.01 9.87
N ASP A 144 13.77 10.65 9.96
CA ASP A 144 14.58 10.66 11.17
C ASP A 144 13.87 11.42 12.31
N ASP A 145 14.01 10.95 13.55
CA ASP A 145 13.40 11.56 14.73
C ASP A 145 13.76 13.05 14.92
N ARG A 146 14.93 13.48 14.40
CA ARG A 146 15.42 14.87 14.49
C ARG A 146 15.05 15.70 13.27
N SER A 147 14.37 15.12 12.28
CA SER A 147 13.91 15.87 11.12
C SER A 147 12.91 16.95 11.54
N ARG A 148 12.97 18.11 10.88
CA ARG A 148 12.11 19.26 11.24
C ARG A 148 10.62 18.92 11.12
N GLU A 149 10.25 18.05 10.20
CA GLU A 149 8.87 17.61 9.99
C GLU A 149 8.33 16.79 11.16
N VAL A 150 9.19 16.05 11.86
CA VAL A 150 8.83 15.28 13.07
C VAL A 150 8.85 16.18 14.32
N VAL A 151 9.85 17.06 14.44
CA VAL A 151 10.02 17.92 15.63
C VAL A 151 9.05 19.11 15.64
N GLU A 152 8.74 19.67 14.47
CA GLU A 152 7.89 20.85 14.33
C GLU A 152 6.77 20.58 13.30
N PRO A 153 5.85 19.64 13.60
CA PRO A 153 4.79 19.31 12.67
C PRO A 153 3.83 20.50 12.49
N PRO A 154 3.18 20.64 11.33
CA PRO A 154 2.36 21.81 11.00
C PRO A 154 1.17 22.02 11.95
N PHE A 155 0.66 20.96 12.58
CA PHE A 155 -0.38 21.09 13.61
C PHE A 155 0.15 21.66 14.94
N ALA A 156 1.44 21.51 15.26
CA ALA A 156 2.05 22.19 16.39
C ALA A 156 2.08 23.72 16.18
N ALA A 157 2.23 24.17 14.93
CA ALA A 157 2.20 25.60 14.58
C ALA A 157 0.77 26.20 14.54
N ALA A 158 -0.25 25.38 14.30
CA ALA A 158 -1.65 25.80 14.12
C ALA A 158 -2.45 25.99 15.43
N GLY A 159 -1.78 26.00 16.59
CA GLY A 159 -2.41 26.29 17.90
C GLY A 159 -2.36 25.14 18.92
N TYR A 160 -1.83 23.97 18.57
CA TYR A 160 -1.42 22.95 19.57
C TYR A 160 -0.06 23.28 20.23
N ALA A 161 0.46 24.48 20.02
CA ALA A 161 1.56 25.06 20.78
C ALA A 161 1.11 25.53 22.19
N ASP A 162 0.04 24.97 22.75
CA ASP A 162 -0.31 25.20 24.14
C ASP A 162 0.68 24.41 25.03
N ILE A 163 1.68 25.16 25.50
CA ILE A 163 2.36 25.02 26.79
C ILE A 163 3.49 23.96 26.91
N GLY A 164 3.63 22.96 26.04
CA GLY A 164 4.62 21.89 26.24
C GLY A 164 5.88 21.87 25.36
N TYR A 165 5.80 22.31 24.10
CA TYR A 165 6.75 21.84 23.08
C TYR A 165 7.90 22.81 22.72
N ARG A 166 7.95 24.02 23.30
CA ARG A 166 9.07 24.97 23.06
C ARG A 166 10.17 24.82 24.11
N VAL A 167 10.99 23.78 24.02
CA VAL A 167 12.33 23.81 24.65
C VAL A 167 13.30 24.47 23.68
N LYS A 168 13.50 25.79 23.84
CA LYS A 168 14.76 26.51 23.65
C LYS A 168 14.56 28.01 23.90
N GLU A 169 14.75 28.42 25.16
CA GLU A 169 15.01 29.81 25.51
C GLU A 169 16.32 30.25 24.86
N LYS A 170 16.25 30.97 23.73
CA LYS A 170 17.39 31.77 23.27
C LYS A 170 17.46 33.04 24.12
N LYS A 171 18.27 32.98 25.17
CA LYS A 171 18.65 34.08 26.06
C LYS A 171 19.20 35.26 25.24
N LYS A 172 18.37 36.30 25.05
CA LYS A 172 18.74 37.53 24.33
C LYS A 172 19.68 38.36 25.22
N LYS A 173 20.97 38.38 24.88
CA LYS A 173 22.00 39.21 25.54
C LYS A 173 21.66 40.69 25.30
N ARG A 174 21.18 41.40 26.32
CA ARG A 174 21.05 42.87 26.32
C ARG A 174 22.44 43.46 26.10
N ARG A 175 22.60 44.30 25.08
CA ARG A 175 23.72 45.23 24.95
C ARG A 175 23.14 46.63 25.06
N ASP A 176 23.45 47.24 26.19
CA ASP A 176 23.29 48.65 26.50
C ASP A 176 24.35 49.47 25.72
N ARG A 177 24.02 50.72 25.37
CA ARG A 177 24.91 51.89 25.14
C ARG A 177 24.38 52.88 24.07
N GLY A 178 23.95 54.06 24.54
CA GLY A 178 24.51 55.34 24.08
C GLY A 178 23.64 56.22 23.17
N GLU A 179 23.14 57.32 23.74
CA GLU A 179 22.43 58.45 23.14
C GLU A 179 23.24 59.22 22.06
N ARG A 180 22.57 59.75 21.03
CA ARG A 180 22.78 61.12 20.51
C ARG A 180 21.63 61.61 19.61
N GLU A 181 21.33 62.89 19.75
CA GLU A 181 20.19 63.69 19.29
C GLU A 181 20.09 63.92 17.76
N GLY A 182 18.88 64.27 17.29
CA GLY A 182 18.71 65.25 16.21
C GLY A 182 17.63 64.98 15.14
N SER A 183 16.54 65.75 15.23
CA SER A 183 15.71 66.29 14.12
C SER A 183 14.42 65.57 13.68
N VAL A 184 13.31 66.33 13.75
CA VAL A 184 11.94 66.11 13.22
C VAL A 184 11.76 67.01 11.97
N PRO A 185 10.83 66.76 11.00
CA PRO A 185 9.39 67.12 11.11
C PRO A 185 8.38 66.09 10.48
N GLN A 186 7.21 65.85 11.11
CA GLN A 186 5.82 66.21 10.69
C GLN A 186 5.26 65.45 9.43
N MET A 187 4.07 64.79 9.36
CA MET A 187 2.67 65.23 9.57
C MET A 187 1.68 64.01 9.54
N HIS A 188 0.58 64.10 10.34
CA HIS A 188 -0.83 63.61 10.22
C HIS A 188 -1.17 62.21 9.60
N VAL A 189 -2.14 61.40 10.07
CA VAL A 189 -3.61 61.60 10.18
C VAL A 189 -4.24 60.59 11.18
N ALA A 190 -5.40 60.98 11.74
CA ALA A 190 -6.25 60.33 12.75
C ALA A 190 -6.97 59.01 12.34
N LEU A 191 -7.42 58.23 13.34
CA LEU A 191 -8.85 58.01 13.69
C LEU A 191 -9.07 56.91 14.77
N ASN A 192 -10.10 57.14 15.59
CA ASN A 192 -10.61 56.38 16.75
C ASN A 192 -10.91 54.88 16.54
N ARG A 193 -10.78 54.03 17.59
CA ARG A 193 -11.90 53.38 18.33
C ARG A 193 -11.47 52.35 19.40
N VAL A 194 -12.45 51.99 20.22
CA VAL A 194 -12.45 51.47 21.60
C VAL A 194 -12.52 49.95 21.69
N MET A 195 -11.84 49.41 22.71
CA MET A 195 -11.98 48.17 23.52
C MET A 195 -12.97 47.02 23.18
N ARG A 196 -12.51 45.80 23.56
CA ARG A 196 -13.18 44.52 23.96
C ARG A 196 -13.53 43.47 22.88
N GLY A 197 -12.91 42.28 23.01
CA GLY A 197 -13.37 41.00 22.46
C GLY A 197 -12.38 39.88 22.79
N GLY A 198 -12.81 38.85 23.53
CA GLY A 198 -11.98 37.69 23.94
C GLY A 198 -11.64 36.75 22.76
N PRO A 199 -10.85 35.67 23.00
CA PRO A 199 -10.49 34.71 21.97
C PRO A 199 -11.73 33.95 21.45
N PRO A 200 -11.73 33.52 20.17
CA PRO A 200 -12.89 32.90 19.54
C PRO A 200 -13.18 31.50 20.13
N PRO A 201 -14.44 31.05 20.13
CA PRO A 201 -14.79 29.71 20.59
C PRO A 201 -14.30 28.64 19.61
N VAL A 202 -13.73 27.56 20.17
CA VAL A 202 -13.34 26.33 19.43
C VAL A 202 -14.60 25.57 19.01
N PRO A 203 -14.66 24.96 17.81
CA PRO A 203 -15.81 24.17 17.39
C PRO A 203 -15.88 22.84 18.17
N THR A 204 -16.93 22.66 18.95
CA THR A 204 -17.28 21.37 19.56
C THR A 204 -17.87 20.43 18.49
N PRO A 205 -17.41 19.18 18.35
CA PRO A 205 -18.06 18.21 17.46
C PRO A 205 -19.45 17.85 17.99
N PRO A 206 -20.40 17.46 17.11
CA PRO A 206 -21.78 17.20 17.51
C PRO A 206 -21.86 16.06 18.53
N ILE A 207 -22.49 16.34 19.67
CA ILE A 207 -22.94 15.28 20.57
C ILE A 207 -24.16 14.63 19.90
N HIS A 208 -23.97 13.44 19.33
CA HIS A 208 -25.07 12.61 18.89
C HIS A 208 -25.79 12.04 20.12
N HIS A 209 -26.71 12.84 20.67
CA HIS A 209 -27.82 12.30 21.44
C HIS A 209 -28.87 11.84 20.43
N ASN A 210 -28.90 10.56 20.12
CA ASN A 210 -30.15 9.82 19.93
C ASN A 210 -29.84 8.33 19.90
N GLY A 211 -30.36 7.63 20.90
CA GLY A 211 -30.28 6.19 20.99
C GLY A 211 -31.05 5.52 19.87
N SER A 212 -30.48 4.45 19.34
CA SER A 212 -31.20 3.31 18.79
C SER A 212 -30.17 2.19 18.62
N TYR A 213 -30.22 1.20 19.51
CA TYR A 213 -29.49 -0.05 19.32
C TYR A 213 -30.00 -0.73 18.04
N PRO A 214 -29.12 -1.26 17.16
CA PRO A 214 -29.56 -2.17 16.13
C PRO A 214 -29.93 -3.52 16.75
N ARG A 215 -31.13 -3.98 16.38
CA ARG A 215 -31.77 -5.25 16.75
C ARG A 215 -30.91 -6.45 16.28
N PRO A 216 -30.77 -7.53 17.07
CA PRO A 216 -30.07 -8.73 16.61
C PRO A 216 -30.91 -9.49 15.55
N PRO A 217 -30.25 -10.20 14.60
CA PRO A 217 -30.95 -10.97 13.58
C PRO A 217 -31.60 -12.23 14.19
N GLU A 218 -32.81 -12.54 13.72
CA GLU A 218 -33.55 -13.75 14.11
C GLU A 218 -32.92 -15.04 13.55
N PRO A 219 -33.12 -16.18 14.23
CA PRO A 219 -32.56 -17.46 13.83
C PRO A 219 -33.35 -18.07 12.66
N TYR A 220 -32.62 -18.68 11.72
CA TYR A 220 -33.14 -19.42 10.59
C TYR A 220 -33.94 -20.65 11.05
N GLU A 221 -35.17 -20.81 10.55
CA GLU A 221 -35.93 -22.06 10.62
C GLU A 221 -35.38 -23.07 9.61
N TYR A 222 -35.32 -24.34 10.02
CA TYR A 222 -34.86 -25.50 9.24
C TYR A 222 -35.88 -25.94 8.18
#